data_AF-A0A951DJ77-F1
#
_entry.id   AF-A0A951DJ77-F1
#
_cell.length_a   1.000
_cell.length_b   1.000
_cell.length_c   1.000
_cell.angle_alpha   90.00
_cell.angle_beta   90.00
_cell.angle_gamma   90.00
#
_symmetry.space_group_name_H-M   'P 1'
#
loop_
_entity.id
_entity.type
_entity.pdbx_description
1 polymer ?
#
loop_
_entity_poly.entity_id
_entity_poly.type
_entity_poly.pdbx_seq_one_letter_code
_entity_poly.pdbx_strand_id
1 'polypeptide(L)'
;MEFLRENTLMSETEIQTETLRYSVDIPAQALAYKIGSLRMIELRRRVERELGTNFDIRQFHEWVLARGSMPLPVLEAHVMRETHRFEATRPASKSGSTAPSTGASTSASE
;
A
#
# COMPACT_ATOMS: atom_id res chain seq x y z
N MET A 1 29.66 -8.23 12.51
CA MET A 1 29.92 -6.97 13.23
C MET A 1 30.26 -5.84 12.26
N GLU A 2 31.30 -5.98 11.42
CA GLU A 2 31.76 -4.90 10.52
C GLU A 2 30.66 -4.26 9.68
N PHE A 3 29.82 -5.09 9.06
CA PHE A 3 28.68 -4.60 8.27
C PHE A 3 27.80 -3.60 9.03
N LEU A 4 27.50 -3.84 10.32
CA LEU A 4 26.69 -2.92 11.11
C LEU A 4 27.43 -1.63 11.45
N ARG A 5 28.77 -1.66 11.61
CA ARG A 5 29.58 -0.46 11.84
C ARG A 5 29.57 0.48 10.65
N GLU A 6 29.69 -0.08 9.45
CA GLU A 6 29.75 0.70 8.22
C GLU A 6 28.39 1.24 7.76
N ASN A 7 27.29 0.53 8.10
CA ASN A 7 25.96 0.80 7.54
C ASN A 7 24.97 1.38 8.56
N THR A 8 25.37 1.59 9.81
CA THR A 8 24.51 2.15 10.85
C THR A 8 25.26 3.14 11.73
N LEU A 9 24.52 3.88 12.56
CA LEU A 9 25.08 4.78 13.58
C LEU A 9 25.07 4.16 14.99
N MET A 10 25.01 2.82 15.07
CA MET A 10 24.96 2.11 16.34
C MET A 10 26.32 2.17 17.06
N SER A 11 26.28 2.29 18.38
CA SER A 11 27.44 2.11 19.24
C SER A 11 27.94 0.67 19.20
N GLU A 12 29.19 0.46 19.60
CA GLU A 12 29.80 -0.88 19.59
C GLU A 12 29.03 -1.88 20.50
N THR A 13 28.52 -1.42 21.64
CA THR A 13 27.70 -2.22 22.55
C THR A 13 26.37 -2.65 21.90
N GLU A 14 25.73 -1.75 21.15
CA GLU A 14 24.50 -2.06 20.40
C GLU A 14 24.79 -3.07 19.28
N ILE A 15 25.89 -2.88 18.53
CA ILE A 15 26.28 -3.80 17.45
C ILE A 15 26.53 -5.21 17.98
N GLN A 16 27.19 -5.34 19.13
CA GLN A 16 27.38 -6.64 19.77
C GLN A 16 26.05 -7.28 20.19
N THR A 17 25.22 -6.53 20.91
CA THR A 17 23.95 -7.01 21.45
C THR A 17 23.01 -7.44 20.32
N GLU A 18 22.86 -6.61 19.28
CA GLU A 18 22.00 -6.91 18.13
C GLU A 18 22.53 -8.11 17.34
N THR A 19 23.84 -8.24 17.16
CA THR A 19 24.38 -9.40 16.45
C THR A 19 24.14 -10.71 17.19
N LEU A 20 24.25 -10.73 18.53
CA LEU A 20 23.88 -11.90 19.33
C LEU A 20 22.39 -12.20 19.19
N ARG A 21 21.53 -11.17 19.28
CA ARG A 21 20.08 -11.31 19.10
C ARG A 21 19.72 -11.91 17.74
N TYR A 22 20.39 -11.49 16.66
CA TYR A 22 20.16 -11.96 15.30
C TYR A 22 20.65 -13.39 15.04
N SER A 23 21.71 -13.82 15.74
CA SER A 23 22.40 -15.08 15.44
C SER A 23 22.06 -16.22 16.39
N VAL A 24 21.74 -15.90 17.65
CA VAL A 24 21.55 -16.89 18.72
C VAL A 24 20.12 -16.86 19.25
N ASP A 25 19.66 -15.71 19.74
CA ASP A 25 18.43 -15.66 20.53
C ASP A 25 17.18 -15.81 19.65
N ILE A 26 17.09 -15.05 18.56
CA ILE A 26 15.88 -15.02 17.72
C ILE A 26 16.27 -14.88 16.23
N PRO A 27 16.74 -15.98 15.60
CA PRO A 27 17.15 -15.94 14.21
C PRO A 27 16.00 -15.49 13.31
N ALA A 28 16.35 -14.77 12.24
CA ALA A 28 15.44 -14.21 11.23
C ALA A 28 14.42 -13.15 11.71
N GLN A 29 14.26 -12.89 13.01
CA GLN A 29 13.27 -11.92 13.51
C GLN A 29 13.49 -10.51 12.94
N ALA A 30 14.74 -10.10 12.76
CA ALA A 30 15.10 -8.80 12.19
C ALA A 30 14.61 -8.62 10.73
N LEU A 31 14.39 -9.71 10.00
CA LEU A 31 13.87 -9.64 8.63
C LEU A 31 12.41 -9.16 8.60
N ALA A 32 11.66 -9.38 9.69
CA ALA A 32 10.24 -9.04 9.76
C ALA A 32 9.98 -7.55 9.52
N TYR A 33 10.87 -6.66 10.00
CA TYR A 33 10.72 -5.21 9.82
C TYR A 33 10.69 -4.82 8.35
N LYS A 34 11.69 -5.26 7.58
CA LYS A 34 11.80 -4.86 6.17
C LYS A 34 10.88 -5.66 5.27
N ILE A 35 10.72 -6.97 5.50
CA ILE A 35 9.79 -7.81 4.74
C ILE A 35 8.35 -7.30 4.94
N GLY A 36 7.93 -7.06 6.17
CA GLY A 36 6.60 -6.51 6.47
C GLY A 36 6.38 -5.16 5.79
N SER A 37 7.34 -4.23 5.91
CA SER A 37 7.28 -2.92 5.25
C SER A 37 7.13 -3.04 3.72
N LEU A 38 7.95 -3.89 3.08
CA LEU A 38 7.88 -4.08 1.63
C LEU A 38 6.53 -4.67 1.20
N ARG A 39 6.02 -5.67 1.92
CA ARG A 39 4.71 -6.26 1.63
C ARG A 39 3.58 -5.25 1.77
N MET A 40 3.62 -4.39 2.79
CA MET A 40 2.62 -3.32 2.94
C MET A 40 2.64 -2.32 1.79
N ILE A 41 3.83 -1.94 1.30
CA ILE A 41 3.98 -1.05 0.14
C ILE A 41 3.46 -1.73 -1.13
N GLU A 42 3.81 -3.01 -1.34
CA GLU A 42 3.34 -3.80 -2.49
C GLU A 42 1.82 -3.94 -2.51
N LEU A 43 1.22 -4.28 -1.37
CA LEU A 43 -0.22 -4.44 -1.20
C LEU A 43 -0.95 -3.11 -1.47
N ARG A 44 -0.46 -2.00 -0.91
CA ARG A 44 -1.02 -0.67 -1.19
C ARG A 44 -0.99 -0.36 -2.69
N ARG A 45 0.16 -0.53 -3.34
CA ARG A 45 0.30 -0.30 -4.80
C ARG A 45 -0.65 -1.17 -5.61
N ARG A 46 -0.91 -2.41 -5.16
CA ARG A 46 -1.86 -3.31 -5.82
C ARG A 46 -3.29 -2.76 -5.71
N VAL A 47 -3.71 -2.37 -4.51
CA VAL A 47 -5.04 -1.78 -4.28
C VAL A 47 -5.21 -0.45 -5.03
N GLU A 48 -4.18 0.40 -5.04
CA GLU A 48 -4.16 1.65 -5.83
C GLU A 48 -4.38 1.37 -7.33
N ARG A 49 -3.74 0.34 -7.88
CA ARG A 49 -3.94 -0.05 -9.29
C ARG A 49 -5.34 -0.61 -9.56
N GLU A 50 -5.89 -1.39 -8.63
CA GLU A 50 -7.20 -2.01 -8.81
C GLU A 50 -8.35 -1.00 -8.68
N LEU A 51 -8.25 -0.02 -7.77
CA LEU A 51 -9.29 1.00 -7.56
C LEU A 51 -9.14 2.25 -8.44
N GLY A 52 -7.93 2.50 -8.95
CA GLY A 52 -7.63 3.66 -9.82
C GLY A 52 -8.02 4.97 -9.16
N THR A 53 -8.86 5.76 -9.83
CA THR A 53 -9.33 7.07 -9.33
C THR A 53 -10.21 6.98 -8.09
N ASN A 54 -10.69 5.79 -7.73
CA ASN A 54 -11.52 5.58 -6.54
C ASN A 54 -10.71 5.16 -5.31
N PHE A 55 -9.39 5.09 -5.41
CA PHE A 55 -8.53 4.78 -4.28
C PHE A 55 -8.60 5.88 -3.22
N ASP A 56 -8.95 5.51 -1.99
CA ASP A 56 -8.81 6.35 -0.79
C ASP A 56 -7.86 5.67 0.20
N ILE A 57 -6.78 6.37 0.56
CA ILE A 57 -5.78 5.90 1.51
C ILE A 57 -6.36 5.64 2.90
N ARG A 58 -7.38 6.40 3.31
CA ARG A 58 -8.05 6.21 4.61
C ARG A 58 -8.78 4.88 4.61
N GLN A 59 -9.51 4.57 3.54
CA GLN A 59 -10.23 3.33 3.41
C GLN A 59 -9.29 2.11 3.36
N PHE A 60 -8.14 2.24 2.70
CA PHE A 60 -7.09 1.23 2.73
C PHE A 60 -6.56 0.99 4.16
N HIS A 61 -6.25 2.06 4.91
CA HIS A 61 -5.79 1.92 6.30
C HIS A 61 -6.85 1.29 7.21
N GLU A 62 -8.13 1.62 7.02
CA GLU A 62 -9.24 0.98 7.74
C GLU A 62 -9.23 -0.54 7.49
N TRP A 63 -9.12 -1.00 6.24
CA TRP A 63 -9.05 -2.44 5.94
C TRP A 63 -7.82 -3.12 6.53
N VAL A 64 -6.69 -2.41 6.59
CA VAL A 64 -5.46 -2.95 7.17
C VAL A 64 -5.58 -3.12 8.70
N LEU A 65 -6.22 -2.17 9.39
CA LEU A 65 -6.25 -2.12 10.85
C LEU A 65 -7.49 -2.78 11.47
N ALA A 66 -8.58 -2.97 10.70
CA ALA A 66 -9.88 -3.40 11.20
C ALA A 66 -9.90 -4.74 11.96
N ARG A 67 -8.93 -5.63 11.70
CA ARG A 67 -8.86 -6.97 12.30
C ARG A 67 -7.68 -7.14 13.25
N GLY A 68 -6.95 -6.07 13.57
CA GLY A 68 -5.74 -6.13 14.37
C GLY A 68 -4.60 -6.87 13.67
N SER A 69 -3.65 -7.39 14.47
CA SER A 69 -2.48 -8.07 13.93
C SER A 69 -2.84 -9.41 13.29
N MET A 70 -2.37 -9.62 12.07
CA MET A 70 -2.58 -10.85 11.30
C MET A 70 -1.29 -11.25 10.59
N PRO A 71 -1.08 -12.55 10.28
CA PRO A 71 -0.04 -12.98 9.36
C PRO A 71 -0.18 -12.28 8.01
N LEU A 72 0.93 -11.88 7.39
CA LEU A 72 0.92 -11.11 6.13
C LEU A 72 0.04 -11.74 5.03
N PRO A 73 0.06 -13.06 4.76
CA PRO A 73 -0.81 -13.66 3.74
C PRO A 73 -2.31 -13.51 4.05
N VAL A 74 -2.67 -13.53 5.33
CA VAL A 74 -4.05 -13.37 5.80
C VAL A 74 -4.49 -11.90 5.67
N LEU A 75 -3.61 -10.97 6.03
CA LEU A 75 -3.84 -9.53 5.83
C LEU A 75 -4.02 -9.20 4.34
N GLU A 76 -3.15 -9.72 3.48
CA GLU A 76 -3.24 -9.54 2.03
C GLU A 76 -4.60 -10.06 1.51
N ALA A 77 -4.96 -11.30 1.85
CA ALA A 77 -6.25 -11.88 1.45
C ALA A 77 -7.44 -11.08 1.98
N HIS A 78 -7.36 -10.56 3.22
CA HIS A 78 -8.37 -9.69 3.79
C HIS A 78 -8.54 -8.42 2.95
N VAL A 79 -7.47 -7.65 2.76
CA VAL A 79 -7.50 -6.36 2.06
C VAL A 79 -7.97 -6.54 0.62
N MET A 80 -7.53 -7.59 -0.08
CA MET A 80 -8.01 -7.87 -1.44
C MET A 80 -9.51 -8.18 -1.47
N ARG A 81 -10.00 -8.95 -0.50
CA ARG A 81 -11.44 -9.23 -0.39
C ARG A 81 -12.26 -7.95 -0.17
N GLU A 82 -11.78 -7.05 0.70
CA GLU A 82 -12.46 -5.78 0.95
C GLU A 82 -12.43 -4.86 -0.28
N THR A 83 -11.30 -4.84 -1.01
CA THR A 83 -11.13 -4.12 -2.27
C THR A 83 -12.15 -4.59 -3.31
N HIS A 84 -12.27 -5.91 -3.52
CA HIS A 84 -13.25 -6.47 -4.45
C HIS A 84 -14.70 -6.21 -4.00
N ARG A 85 -14.97 -6.29 -2.68
CA ARG A 85 -16.31 -6.00 -2.15
C ARG A 85 -16.70 -4.55 -2.41
N PHE A 86 -15.76 -3.61 -2.20
CA PHE A 86 -15.95 -2.19 -2.45
C PHE A 86 -16.32 -1.92 -3.92
N GLU A 87 -15.56 -2.47 -4.88
CA GLU A 87 -15.88 -2.36 -6.31
C GLU A 87 -17.24 -2.99 -6.66
N ALA A 88 -17.59 -4.14 -6.08
CA ALA A 88 -18.85 -4.83 -6.36
C ALA A 88 -20.08 -4.07 -5.83
N THR A 89 -19.96 -3.36 -4.71
CA THR A 89 -21.04 -2.54 -4.14
C THR A 89 -21.13 -1.15 -4.76
N ARG A 90 -20.30 -0.84 -5.76
CA ARG A 90 -20.23 0.50 -6.33
C ARG A 90 -21.51 0.82 -7.11
N PRO A 91 -22.22 1.91 -6.79
CA PRO A 91 -23.28 2.39 -7.69
C PRO A 91 -22.64 2.74 -9.03
N ALA A 92 -23.26 2.33 -10.13
CA ALA A 92 -22.79 2.66 -11.47
C ALA A 92 -22.60 4.18 -11.57
N SER A 93 -21.34 4.62 -11.62
CA SER A 93 -21.02 6.03 -11.80
C SER A 93 -21.67 6.49 -13.11
N LYS A 94 -22.59 7.45 -13.02
CA LYS A 94 -23.09 8.16 -14.19
C LYS A 94 -21.89 8.83 -14.85
N SER A 95 -21.42 8.21 -15.92
CA SER A 95 -20.51 8.81 -16.89
C SER A 95 -21.00 10.23 -17.18
N GLY A 96 -20.20 11.21 -16.79
CA GLY A 96 -20.44 12.61 -17.05
C GLY A 96 -20.54 12.84 -18.55
N SER A 97 -21.76 13.17 -18.97
CA SER A 97 -22.06 13.88 -20.20
C SER A 97 -21.22 15.16 -20.27
N THR A 98 -20.25 15.19 -21.16
CA THR A 98 -19.89 16.42 -21.88
C THR A 98 -20.13 16.15 -23.35
N ALA A 99 -21.31 16.53 -23.81
CA ALA A 99 -21.65 16.59 -25.22
C ALA A 99 -20.61 17.42 -25.99
N PRO A 100 -20.29 17.07 -27.25
CA PRO A 100 -19.50 17.95 -28.09
C PRO A 100 -20.27 19.24 -28.33
N SER A 101 -19.65 20.39 -28.07
CA SER A 101 -20.19 21.68 -28.47
C SER A 101 -20.21 21.79 -29.99
N THR A 102 -21.31 21.39 -30.60
CA THR A 102 -21.65 21.65 -32.00
C THR A 102 -21.94 23.14 -32.16
N GLY A 103 -20.90 23.93 -32.40
CA GLY A 103 -21.03 25.31 -32.89
C GLY A 103 -20.98 25.28 -34.42
N ALA A 104 -22.12 25.06 -35.06
CA ALA A 104 -22.27 25.23 -36.50
C ALA A 104 -22.31 26.72 -36.85
N SER A 105 -21.65 27.05 -37.96
CA SER A 105 -21.56 28.33 -38.66
C SER A 105 -22.91 28.98 -38.99
N THR A 106 -22.98 30.32 -38.98
CA THR A 106 -23.79 31.09 -39.93
C THR A 106 -23.13 32.44 -40.22
N SER A 107 -22.93 32.67 -41.52
CA SER A 107 -22.46 33.86 -42.22
C SER A 107 -23.43 35.05 -42.15
N ALA A 108 -22.93 36.28 -42.17
CA ALA A 108 -23.53 37.37 -42.95
C ALA A 108 -22.55 38.55 -43.08
N SER A 109 -22.42 39.01 -44.33
CA SER A 109 -21.75 40.21 -44.78
C SER A 109 -22.34 41.48 -44.16
N GLU A 110 -21.48 42.47 -43.88
CA GLU A 110 -21.59 43.89 -44.27
C GLU A 110 -20.29 44.64 -43.91
#